data_AF-A0A438HNN4-F1
#
_entry.id   AF-A0A438HNN4-F1
#
_cell.length_a   1.000
_cell.length_b   1.000
_cell.length_c   1.000
_cell.angle_alpha   90.00
_cell.angle_beta   90.00
_cell.angle_gamma   90.00
#
_symmetry.space_group_name_H-M   'P 1'
#
loop_
_entity.id
_entity.type
_entity.pdbx_description
1 polymer ?
#
loop_
_entity_poly.entity_id
_entity_poly.type
_entity_poly.pdbx_seq_one_letter_code
_entity_poly.pdbx_strand_id
1 'polypeptide(L)'
;MNFMSYVAEVSRGWDEPNAIDMGRMTSQPNAKGEMYILNDDIDMKVKIAAMARRLEELEMKKMQEVQAISQTPLQAMPCAICLSYEHLVEECPTIPVTK
;
A
#
# COMPACT_ATOMS: atom_id res chain seq x y z
N MET A 1 19.42 -29.39 -4.19
CA MET A 1 18.01 -28.98 -4.07
C MET A 1 17.60 -28.23 -5.33
N ASN A 2 16.54 -28.61 -6.03
CA ASN A 2 15.93 -27.72 -7.01
C ASN A 2 14.94 -26.79 -6.29
N PHE A 3 14.65 -25.62 -6.86
CA PHE A 3 13.80 -24.60 -6.23
C PHE A 3 12.42 -25.16 -5.85
N MET A 4 11.82 -25.98 -6.72
CA MET A 4 10.52 -26.60 -6.48
C MET A 4 10.53 -27.59 -5.30
N SER A 5 11.63 -28.31 -5.08
CA SER A 5 11.80 -29.21 -3.93
C SER A 5 11.93 -28.46 -2.62
N TYR A 6 12.59 -27.28 -2.63
CA TYR A 6 12.67 -26.42 -1.46
C TYR A 6 11.29 -25.83 -1.11
N VAL A 7 10.57 -25.35 -2.13
CA VAL A 7 9.19 -24.85 -1.95
C VAL A 7 8.28 -25.96 -1.41
N ALA A 8 8.36 -27.18 -1.95
CA ALA A 8 7.55 -28.31 -1.50
C ALA A 8 7.85 -28.78 -0.07
N GLU A 9 9.10 -28.64 0.41
CA GLU A 9 9.44 -28.93 1.81
C GLU A 9 8.97 -27.84 2.76
N VAL A 10 9.13 -26.58 2.38
CA VAL A 10 8.66 -25.44 3.19
C VAL A 10 7.14 -25.47 3.31
N SER A 11 6.41 -25.71 2.21
CA SER A 11 4.93 -25.78 2.23
C SER A 11 4.40 -26.91 3.11
N ARG A 12 5.06 -28.08 3.16
CA ARG A 12 4.63 -29.20 4.01
C ARG A 12 4.62 -28.85 5.50
N GLY A 13 5.58 -28.03 5.95
CA GLY A 13 5.64 -27.54 7.33
C GLY A 13 4.54 -26.53 7.69
N TRP A 14 3.86 -25.95 6.70
CA TRP A 14 2.71 -25.05 6.90
C TRP A 14 1.36 -25.78 6.89
N ASP A 15 1.27 -26.91 6.17
CA ASP A 15 0.04 -27.72 6.10
C ASP A 15 -0.10 -28.70 7.29
N GLU A 16 1.01 -29.09 7.94
CA GLU A 16 0.98 -29.94 9.14
C GLU A 16 0.75 -29.11 10.41
N PRO A 17 -0.36 -29.33 11.14
CA PRO A 17 -0.55 -28.72 12.45
C PRO A 17 0.53 -29.23 13.39
N ASN A 18 1.21 -28.32 14.09
CA ASN A 18 2.23 -28.72 15.05
C ASN A 18 1.61 -29.60 16.17
N ALA A 19 2.39 -30.49 16.79
CA ALA A 19 1.88 -31.42 17.79
C ALA A 19 1.25 -30.72 19.03
N ILE A 20 1.62 -29.46 19.29
CA ILE A 20 1.03 -28.62 20.35
C ILE A 20 -0.40 -28.19 19.95
N ASP A 21 -0.63 -27.93 18.67
CA ASP A 21 -1.92 -27.52 18.10
C ASP A 21 -2.90 -28.71 18.02
N MET A 22 -2.39 -29.92 17.73
CA MET A 22 -3.18 -31.16 17.83
C MET A 22 -3.68 -31.45 19.26
N GLY A 23 -2.89 -31.10 20.29
CA GLY A 23 -3.29 -31.21 21.69
C GLY A 23 -4.37 -30.21 22.09
N ARG A 24 -4.41 -29.03 21.44
CA ARG A 24 -5.42 -27.99 21.65
C ARG A 24 -6.75 -28.31 20.96
N MET A 25 -6.72 -28.96 19.79
CA MET A 25 -7.94 -29.35 19.07
C MET A 25 -8.70 -30.53 19.72
N THR A 26 -8.02 -31.36 20.51
CA THR A 26 -8.61 -32.57 21.12
C THR A 26 -9.11 -32.38 22.55
N SER A 27 -8.67 -31.32 23.24
CA SER A 27 -9.28 -30.93 24.52
C SER A 27 -10.66 -30.35 24.24
N GLN A 28 -11.70 -31.03 24.74
CA GLN A 28 -13.05 -30.48 24.87
C GLN A 28 -12.94 -29.01 25.29
N PRO A 29 -13.56 -28.09 24.56
CA PRO A 29 -13.45 -26.71 24.94
C PRO A 29 -14.13 -26.50 26.29
N ASN A 30 -13.32 -26.17 27.29
CA ASN A 30 -13.85 -25.63 28.52
C ASN A 30 -14.55 -24.31 28.14
N ALA A 31 -15.87 -24.23 28.30
CA ALA A 31 -16.72 -23.10 27.87
C ALA A 31 -16.23 -21.70 28.32
N LYS A 32 -15.35 -21.63 29.33
CA LYS A 32 -14.69 -20.39 29.76
C LYS A 32 -13.51 -19.98 28.87
N GLY A 33 -12.70 -20.92 28.38
CA GLY A 33 -11.51 -20.64 27.57
C GLY A 33 -11.84 -20.25 26.13
N GLU A 34 -12.89 -20.84 25.54
CA GLU A 34 -13.38 -20.45 24.22
C GLU A 34 -13.90 -19.02 24.17
N MET A 35 -14.54 -18.54 25.24
CA MET A 35 -15.07 -17.18 25.28
C MET A 35 -13.96 -16.13 25.18
N TYR A 36 -12.80 -16.39 25.80
CA TYR A 36 -11.64 -15.49 25.68
C TYR A 36 -11.02 -15.52 24.28
N ILE A 37 -10.91 -16.70 23.66
CA ILE A 37 -10.38 -16.85 22.29
C ILE A 37 -11.31 -16.16 21.27
N LEU A 38 -12.63 -16.34 21.39
CA LEU A 38 -13.61 -15.70 20.51
C LEU A 38 -13.60 -14.16 20.64
N ASN A 39 -13.39 -13.63 21.85
CA ASN A 39 -13.29 -12.19 22.06
C ASN A 39 -12.03 -11.60 21.43
N ASP A 40 -10.89 -12.30 21.50
CA ASP A 40 -9.65 -11.86 20.86
C ASP A 40 -9.79 -11.86 19.32
N ASP A 41 -10.45 -12.87 18.75
CA ASP A 41 -10.78 -12.93 17.33
C ASP A 41 -11.70 -11.78 16.88
N ILE A 42 -12.71 -11.45 17.70
CA ILE A 42 -13.62 -10.34 17.43
C ILE A 42 -12.87 -8.99 17.54
N ASP A 43 -12.06 -8.79 18.58
CA ASP A 43 -11.24 -7.59 18.76
C ASP A 43 -10.25 -7.40 17.61
N MET A 44 -9.59 -8.49 17.18
CA MET A 44 -8.68 -8.46 16.04
C MET A 44 -9.41 -8.12 14.74
N LYS A 45 -10.60 -8.69 14.50
CA LYS A 45 -11.44 -8.33 13.34
C LYS A 45 -11.85 -6.86 13.36
N VAL A 46 -12.20 -6.32 14.53
CA VAL A 46 -12.53 -4.89 14.68
C VAL A 46 -11.31 -4.02 14.38
N LYS A 47 -10.12 -4.39 14.87
CA LYS A 47 -8.86 -3.69 14.58
C LYS A 47 -8.52 -3.74 13.09
N ILE A 48 -8.68 -4.90 12.44
CA ILE A 48 -8.46 -5.04 10.99
C ILE A 48 -9.45 -4.17 10.21
N ALA A 49 -10.73 -4.16 10.57
CA ALA A 49 -11.73 -3.30 9.93
C ALA A 49 -11.45 -1.80 10.15
N ALA A 50 -10.90 -1.42 11.31
CA ALA A 50 -10.44 -0.05 11.56
C ALA A 50 -9.21 0.32 10.72
N MET A 51 -8.25 -0.60 10.58
CA MET A 51 -7.07 -0.41 9.72
C MET A 51 -7.46 -0.29 8.24
N ALA A 52 -8.38 -1.13 7.76
CA ALA A 52 -8.87 -1.09 6.38
C ALA A 52 -9.52 0.27 6.05
N ARG A 53 -10.38 0.79 6.94
CA ARG A 53 -10.99 2.13 6.77
C ARG A 53 -9.95 3.25 6.74
N ARG A 54 -8.96 3.22 7.63
CA ARG A 54 -7.87 4.21 7.62
C ARG A 54 -7.02 4.15 6.36
N LEU A 55 -6.82 2.95 5.80
CA LEU A 55 -6.08 2.78 4.55
C LEU A 55 -6.85 3.38 3.36
N GLU A 56 -8.15 3.12 3.27
CA GLU A 56 -9.02 3.69 2.24
C GLU A 56 -9.06 5.22 2.31
N GLU A 57 -9.18 5.81 3.51
CA GLU A 57 -9.10 7.26 3.72
C GLU A 57 -7.77 7.86 3.24
N LEU A 58 -6.65 7.19 3.53
CA LEU A 58 -5.32 7.63 3.09
C LEU A 58 -5.16 7.54 1.57
N GLU A 59 -5.68 6.49 0.95
CA GLU A 59 -5.65 6.32 -0.50
C GLU A 59 -6.47 7.41 -1.20
N MET A 60 -7.68 7.68 -0.73
CA MET A 60 -8.52 8.77 -1.24
C MET A 60 -7.83 10.13 -1.11
N LYS A 61 -7.25 10.43 0.05
CA LYS A 61 -6.53 11.71 0.27
C LYS A 61 -5.34 11.87 -0.67
N LYS A 62 -4.56 10.80 -0.89
CA LYS A 62 -3.43 10.81 -1.83
C LYS A 62 -3.91 11.04 -3.27
N MET A 63 -5.00 10.38 -3.69
CA MET A 63 -5.56 10.61 -5.02
C MET A 63 -6.03 12.06 -5.21
N GLN A 64 -6.67 12.65 -4.19
CA GLN A 64 -7.09 14.04 -4.21
C GLN A 64 -5.91 15.01 -4.33
N GLU A 65 -4.81 14.76 -3.61
CA GLU A 65 -3.59 15.59 -3.69
C GLU A 65 -2.95 15.49 -5.08
N VAL A 66 -2.83 14.29 -5.64
CA VAL A 66 -2.31 14.08 -7.01
C VAL A 66 -3.20 14.79 -8.03
N GLN A 67 -4.52 14.68 -7.88
CA GLN A 67 -5.47 15.39 -8.74
C GLN A 67 -5.29 16.90 -8.61
N ALA A 68 -5.19 17.44 -7.39
CA ALA A 68 -4.97 18.86 -7.17
C ALA A 68 -3.67 19.35 -7.82
N ILE A 69 -2.57 18.60 -7.71
CA ILE A 69 -1.29 18.93 -8.38
C ILE A 69 -1.47 18.93 -9.91
N SER A 70 -2.18 17.94 -10.47
CA SER A 70 -2.40 17.87 -11.92
C SER A 70 -3.31 18.99 -12.46
N GLN A 71 -4.24 19.47 -11.63
CA GLN A 71 -5.19 20.52 -11.98
C GLN A 71 -4.64 21.92 -11.72
N THR A 72 -3.62 22.05 -10.89
CA THR A 72 -2.90 23.31 -10.74
C THR A 72 -2.18 23.50 -12.08
N PRO A 73 -2.59 24.45 -12.94
CA PRO A 73 -1.77 24.77 -14.10
C PRO A 73 -0.46 25.23 -13.49
N LEU A 74 0.64 24.51 -13.75
CA LEU A 74 1.97 25.01 -13.45
C LEU A 74 1.94 26.45 -13.92
N GLN A 75 1.97 27.42 -12.98
CA GLN A 75 1.89 28.84 -13.32
C GLN A 75 2.84 29.00 -14.50
N ALA A 76 2.27 29.32 -15.67
CA ALA A 76 3.01 29.19 -16.92
C ALA A 76 4.34 29.88 -16.72
N MET A 77 5.46 29.15 -16.70
CA MET A 77 6.71 29.82 -16.38
C MET A 77 7.05 30.69 -17.58
N PRO A 78 7.26 32.00 -17.39
CA PRO A 78 7.68 32.82 -18.50
C PRO A 78 9.01 32.31 -19.02
N CYS A 79 9.27 32.49 -20.30
CA CYS A 79 10.57 32.25 -20.91
C CYS A 79 11.67 32.88 -20.05
N ALA A 80 12.59 32.08 -19.53
CA ALA A 80 13.65 32.56 -18.63
C ALA A 80 14.60 33.57 -19.29
N ILE A 81 14.58 33.68 -20.62
CA ILE A 81 15.46 34.56 -21.40
C ILE A 81 14.86 35.97 -21.58
N CYS A 82 13.56 36.08 -21.89
CA CYS A 82 12.91 37.37 -22.18
C CYS A 82 11.69 37.68 -21.30
N LEU A 83 11.35 36.80 -20.36
CA LEU A 83 10.21 36.90 -19.43
C LEU A 83 8.82 36.92 -20.10
N SER A 84 8.72 36.49 -21.37
CA SER A 84 7.45 36.37 -22.10
C SER A 84 6.70 35.07 -21.72
N TYR A 85 5.37 35.04 -21.87
CA TYR A 85 4.55 33.84 -21.69
C TYR A 85 4.09 33.22 -23.02
N GLU A 86 4.50 33.79 -24.15
CA GLU A 86 3.97 33.47 -25.48
C GLU A 86 4.66 32.27 -26.14
N HIS A 87 5.87 31.91 -25.70
CA HIS A 87 6.68 30.88 -26.32
C HIS A 87 7.49 30.10 -25.28
N LEU A 88 7.92 28.88 -25.63
CA LEU A 88 8.85 28.11 -24.80
C LEU A 88 10.26 28.72 -24.86
N VAL A 89 11.13 28.32 -23.94
CA VAL A 89 12.52 28.80 -23.90
C VAL A 89 13.24 28.50 -25.22
N GLU A 90 13.05 27.30 -25.79
CA GLU A 90 13.70 26.86 -27.04
C GLU A 90 13.31 27.68 -28.29
N GLU A 91 12.16 28.35 -28.24
CA GLU A 91 11.63 29.16 -29.33
C GLU A 91 11.91 30.66 -29.11
N CYS A 92 12.70 31.01 -28.09
CA CYS A 92 12.93 32.41 -27.75
C CYS A 92 13.69 33.12 -28.88
N PRO A 93 13.14 34.21 -29.43
CA PRO A 93 13.77 34.95 -30.54
C PRO A 93 15.09 35.63 -30.14
N THR A 94 15.38 35.72 -28.84
CA THR A 94 16.64 36.23 -28.30
C THR A 94 17.74 35.15 -28.28
N ILE A 95 17.41 33.87 -28.52
CA ILE A 95 18.42 32.82 -28.66
C ILE A 95 19.25 33.11 -29.93
N PRO A 96 20.57 33.32 -29.80
CA PRO A 96 21.41 33.52 -30.97
C PRO A 96 21.46 32.22 -31.77
N VAL A 97 20.89 32.25 -32.99
CA VAL A 97 21.05 31.18 -33.95
C VAL A 97 22.52 31.17 -34.38
N THR A 98 23.25 30.15 -33.95
CA THR A 98 24.61 29.93 -34.43
C THR A 98 24.53 29.61 -35.94
N LYS A 99 25.18 30.45 -36.74
CA LYS A 99 25.40 30.21 -38.18
C LYS A 99 26.62 29.33 -38.39
#